data_AF-A0A9W9JHL4-F1
#
_entry.id   AF-A0A9W9JHL4-F1
#
_cell.length_a   1.000
_cell.length_b   1.000
_cell.length_c   1.000
_cell.angle_alpha   90.00
_cell.angle_beta   90.00
_cell.angle_gamma   90.00
#
_symmetry.space_group_name_H-M   'P 1'
#
loop_
_entity.id
_entity.type
_entity.pdbx_description
1 polymer ?
#
loop_
_entity_poly.entity_id
_entity_poly.type
_entity_poly.pdbx_seq_one_letter_code
_entity_poly.pdbx_strand_id
1 'polypeptide(L)'
;MSWPLENKIHYEGVKPLVAAGKLVDGGAIFEKHLEEGKDALFKGSVVVYSANDAEEVRAIVEKDVYATSGVWDLSKAQILPYVPAVREPLP
;
A
#
# COMPACT_ATOMS: atom_id res chain seq x y z
N MET A 1 -13.87 6.09 11.90
CA MET A 1 -13.26 6.08 10.55
C MET A 1 -14.08 5.20 9.61
N SER A 2 -14.69 5.78 8.57
CA SER A 2 -15.45 5.04 7.56
C SER A 2 -14.55 4.65 6.38
N TRP A 3 -13.76 3.60 6.56
CA TRP A 3 -13.09 2.86 5.48
C TRP A 3 -13.31 1.32 5.48
N PRO A 4 -14.29 0.70 6.21
CA PRO A 4 -14.37 -0.76 6.23
C PRO A 4 -14.52 -1.41 4.84
N LEU A 5 -15.21 -0.74 3.91
CA LEU A 5 -15.51 -1.31 2.60
C LEU A 5 -14.29 -1.21 1.67
N GLU A 6 -13.68 -0.04 1.58
CA GLU A 6 -12.48 0.24 0.79
C GLU A 6 -11.34 -0.65 1.27
N ASN A 7 -11.14 -0.77 2.58
CA ASN A 7 -10.11 -1.65 3.13
C ASN A 7 -10.33 -3.09 2.69
N LYS A 8 -11.55 -3.61 2.82
CA LYS A 8 -11.87 -4.98 2.39
C LYS A 8 -11.56 -5.16 0.91
N ILE A 9 -12.00 -4.24 0.05
CA ILE A 9 -11.78 -4.33 -1.40
C ILE A 9 -10.28 -4.22 -1.74
N HIS A 10 -9.54 -3.35 -1.06
CA HIS A 10 -8.10 -3.19 -1.21
C HIS A 10 -7.39 -4.52 -0.93
N TYR A 11 -7.66 -5.14 0.22
CA TYR A 11 -7.06 -6.43 0.56
C TYR A 11 -7.44 -7.55 -0.43
N GLU A 12 -8.67 -7.59 -0.94
CA GLU A 12 -9.03 -8.54 -2.00
C GLU A 12 -8.27 -8.27 -3.31
N GLY A 13 -8.09 -7.00 -3.69
CA GLY A 13 -7.31 -6.60 -4.88
C GLY A 13 -5.82 -6.89 -4.78
N VAL A 14 -5.26 -6.88 -3.56
CA VAL A 14 -3.85 -7.17 -3.29
C VAL A 14 -3.53 -8.67 -3.43
N LYS A 15 -4.44 -9.57 -3.07
CA LYS A 15 -4.22 -11.03 -3.10
C LYS A 15 -3.66 -11.57 -4.43
N PRO A 16 -4.23 -11.28 -5.61
CA PRO A 16 -3.67 -11.78 -6.88
C PRO A 16 -2.28 -11.22 -7.17
N LEU A 17 -1.96 -10.00 -6.73
CA LEU A 17 -0.63 -9.41 -6.89
C LEU A 17 0.40 -10.10 -6.00
N VAL A 18 0.03 -10.48 -4.78
CA VAL A 18 0.87 -11.29 -3.89
C VAL A 18 1.10 -12.68 -4.48
N ALA A 19 0.03 -13.34 -4.95
CA ALA A 19 0.13 -14.67 -5.57
C ALA A 19 1.02 -14.68 -6.83
N ALA A 20 1.04 -13.57 -7.59
CA ALA A 20 1.90 -13.39 -8.75
C ALA A 20 3.34 -12.94 -8.41
N GLY A 21 3.67 -12.74 -7.13
CA GLY A 21 4.97 -12.19 -6.72
C GLY A 21 5.20 -10.74 -7.13
N LYS A 22 4.13 -10.02 -7.47
CA LYS A 22 4.15 -8.61 -7.89
C LYS A 22 4.09 -7.65 -6.72
N LEU A 23 3.27 -7.91 -5.71
CA LEU A 23 3.27 -7.15 -4.44
C LEU A 23 3.90 -8.02 -3.38
N VAL A 24 5.03 -7.59 -2.85
CA VAL A 24 5.91 -8.44 -2.05
C VAL A 24 6.05 -7.94 -0.61
N ASP A 25 5.66 -6.70 -0.33
CA ASP A 25 5.55 -6.10 1.01
C ASP A 25 4.59 -4.90 0.94
N GLY A 26 3.87 -4.61 2.03
CA GLY A 26 2.88 -3.55 2.07
C GLY A 26 2.36 -3.26 3.48
N GLY A 27 2.21 -1.99 3.82
CA GLY A 27 1.76 -1.56 5.14
C GLY A 27 1.28 -0.12 5.20
N ALA A 28 0.60 0.22 6.30
CA ALA A 28 0.13 1.57 6.60
C ALA A 28 1.21 2.40 7.30
N ILE A 29 1.30 3.68 6.92
CA ILE A 29 2.05 4.72 7.60
C ILE A 29 1.08 5.49 8.48
N PHE A 30 1.46 5.75 9.72
CA PHE A 30 0.68 6.55 10.65
C PHE A 30 1.42 7.84 11.01
N GLU A 31 0.70 8.90 11.40
CA GLU A 31 1.31 10.17 11.82
C GLU A 31 2.13 10.05 13.11
N LYS A 32 1.74 9.10 13.97
CA LYS A 32 2.39 8.81 15.25
C LYS A 32 2.22 7.33 15.59
N HIS A 33 2.97 6.88 16.59
CA HIS A 33 2.78 5.54 17.14
C HIS A 33 1.35 5.33 17.64
N LEU A 34 0.86 4.10 17.49
CA LEU A 34 -0.46 3.71 17.95
C LEU A 34 -0.52 3.81 19.49
N GLU A 35 -1.61 4.36 19.99
CA GLU A 35 -1.88 4.49 21.42
C GLU A 35 -3.17 3.73 21.74
N GLU A 36 -3.16 2.94 22.80
CA GLU A 36 -4.33 2.14 23.20
C GLU A 36 -5.54 3.04 23.48
N GLY A 37 -6.71 2.63 22.98
CA GLY A 37 -7.96 3.37 23.13
C GLY A 37 -8.05 4.65 22.29
N LYS A 38 -7.06 4.94 21.42
CA LYS A 38 -7.09 6.10 20.51
C LYS A 38 -7.17 5.66 19.06
N ASP A 39 -7.80 6.52 18.25
CA ASP A 39 -7.88 6.34 16.82
C ASP A 39 -6.49 6.41 16.15
N ALA A 40 -6.24 5.50 15.21
CA ALA A 40 -5.02 5.47 14.43
C ALA A 40 -5.02 6.56 13.35
N LEU A 41 -4.09 7.50 13.41
CA LEU A 41 -4.00 8.60 12.43
C LEU A 41 -3.28 8.12 11.16
N PHE A 42 -4.04 7.57 10.21
CA PHE A 42 -3.51 7.10 8.92
C PHE A 42 -2.93 8.25 8.10
N LYS A 43 -1.72 8.07 7.58
CA LYS A 43 -0.98 9.05 6.77
C LYS A 43 -0.78 8.59 5.33
N GLY A 44 -0.81 7.29 5.06
CA GLY A 44 -0.58 6.72 3.73
C GLY A 44 -0.11 5.28 3.81
N SER A 45 0.52 4.80 2.74
CA SER A 45 0.99 3.42 2.65
C SER A 45 2.41 3.36 2.11
N VAL A 46 3.17 2.35 2.52
CA VAL A 46 4.37 1.88 1.81
C VAL A 46 4.01 0.56 1.17
N VAL A 47 4.31 0.40 -0.12
CA VAL A 47 4.12 -0.85 -0.85
C VAL A 47 5.35 -1.09 -1.72
N VAL A 48 5.85 -2.33 -1.72
CA VAL A 48 6.98 -2.74 -2.55
C VAL A 48 6.49 -3.66 -3.65
N TYR A 49 6.69 -3.23 -4.89
CA TYR A 49 6.34 -3.99 -6.08
C TYR A 49 7.57 -4.57 -6.80
N SER A 50 7.38 -5.74 -7.41
CA SER A 50 8.30 -6.31 -8.42
C SER A 50 7.79 -5.95 -9.81
N ALA A 51 8.43 -4.98 -10.46
CA ALA A 51 8.02 -4.42 -11.73
C ALA A 51 9.24 -4.04 -12.58
N ASN A 52 9.05 -3.86 -13.88
CA ASN A 52 10.13 -3.48 -14.80
C ASN A 52 10.49 -1.99 -14.69
N ASP A 53 9.49 -1.15 -14.43
CA ASP A 53 9.61 0.31 -14.40
C ASP A 53 8.53 0.95 -13.50
N ALA A 54 8.59 2.28 -13.36
CA ALA A 54 7.66 3.04 -12.52
C ALA A 54 6.26 3.13 -13.13
N GLU A 55 6.15 3.06 -14.46
CA GLU A 55 4.93 3.10 -15.23
C GLU A 55 4.06 1.86 -14.98
N GLU A 56 4.68 0.67 -14.94
CA GLU A 56 3.99 -0.58 -14.56
C GLU A 56 3.44 -0.47 -13.13
N VAL A 57 4.23 0.05 -12.18
CA VAL A 57 3.77 0.26 -10.79
C VAL A 57 2.61 1.25 -10.74
N ARG A 58 2.72 2.38 -11.47
CA ARG A 58 1.66 3.39 -11.53
C ARG A 58 0.35 2.79 -12.08
N ALA A 59 0.43 2.00 -13.14
CA ALA A 59 -0.74 1.34 -13.73
C ALA A 59 -1.40 0.30 -12.80
N ILE A 60 -0.64 -0.32 -11.89
CA ILE A 60 -1.18 -1.18 -10.83
C ILE A 60 -1.89 -0.33 -9.77
N VAL A 61 -1.22 0.70 -9.26
CA VAL A 61 -1.71 1.57 -8.19
C VAL A 61 -2.99 2.31 -8.60
N GLU A 62 -3.07 2.81 -9.83
CA GLU A 62 -4.25 3.53 -10.36
C GLU A 62 -5.52 2.67 -10.41
N LYS A 63 -5.39 1.33 -10.37
CA LYS A 63 -6.52 0.40 -10.35
C LYS A 63 -6.95 0.02 -8.93
N ASP A 64 -6.17 0.39 -7.92
CA ASP A 64 -6.50 0.10 -6.53
C ASP A 64 -7.74 0.89 -6.10
N VAL A 65 -8.58 0.29 -5.24
CA VAL A 65 -9.72 0.99 -4.68
C VAL A 65 -9.27 2.22 -3.89
N TYR A 66 -8.11 2.16 -3.23
CA TYR A 66 -7.58 3.32 -2.51
C TYR A 66 -7.25 4.48 -3.45
N ALA A 67 -6.80 4.22 -4.67
CA ALA A 67 -6.64 5.27 -5.68
C ALA A 67 -7.99 5.77 -6.22
N THR A 68 -8.85 4.84 -6.66
CA THR A 68 -10.09 5.19 -7.37
C THR A 68 -11.18 5.80 -6.47
N SER A 69 -11.12 5.56 -5.15
CA SER A 69 -12.02 6.17 -4.15
C SER A 69 -11.43 7.41 -3.47
N GLY A 70 -10.19 7.79 -3.77
CA GLY A 70 -9.54 8.97 -3.19
C GLY A 70 -8.98 8.79 -1.79
N VAL A 71 -8.80 7.55 -1.31
CA VAL A 71 -8.04 7.25 -0.07
C VAL A 71 -6.58 7.71 -0.23
N TRP A 72 -5.99 7.39 -1.38
CA TRP A 72 -4.66 7.85 -1.77
C TRP A 72 -4.76 9.06 -2.70
N ASP A 73 -4.04 10.11 -2.33
CA ASP A 73 -3.78 11.24 -3.21
C ASP A 73 -2.59 10.91 -4.13
N LEU A 74 -2.87 10.36 -5.31
CA LEU A 74 -1.82 9.96 -6.27
C LEU A 74 -0.99 11.12 -6.81
N SER A 75 -1.45 12.37 -6.68
CA SER A 75 -0.62 13.54 -7.03
C SER A 75 0.59 13.70 -6.11
N LYS A 76 0.52 13.12 -4.90
CA LYS A 76 1.59 13.10 -3.90
C LYS A 76 2.35 11.78 -3.84
N ALA A 77 1.95 10.78 -4.62
CA ALA A 77 2.59 9.47 -4.61
C ALA A 77 4.03 9.55 -5.14
N GLN A 78 4.95 8.89 -4.44
CA GLN A 78 6.34 8.70 -4.86
C GLN A 78 6.53 7.24 -5.28
N ILE A 79 7.03 7.03 -6.50
CA ILE A 79 7.38 5.71 -7.02
C ILE A 79 8.88 5.74 -7.29
N LEU A 80 9.63 4.98 -6.48
CA LEU A 80 11.09 5.02 -6.46
C LEU A 80 11.68 3.61 -6.63
N PRO A 81 12.82 3.47 -7.33
CA PRO A 81 13.55 2.20 -7.34
C PRO A 81 14.06 1.88 -5.94
N TYR A 82 13.90 0.64 -5.51
CA TYR A 82 14.29 0.18 -4.17
C TYR A 82 14.98 -1.18 -4.25
N VAL A 83 16.14 -1.29 -3.60
CA VAL A 83 16.88 -2.54 -3.43
C VAL A 83 17.00 -2.82 -1.93
N PRO A 84 16.22 -3.75 -1.36
CA PRO A 84 16.30 -4.06 0.06
C PRO A 84 17.63 -4.75 0.37
N ALA A 85 18.33 -4.29 1.42
CA ALA A 85 19.46 -5.03 1.98
C ALA A 85 19.00 -6.25 2.81
N VAL A 86 17.82 -6.16 3.43
CA VAL A 86 17.20 -7.22 4.24
C VAL A 86 15.70 -7.25 3.95
N ARG A 87 15.13 -8.44 3.82
CA ARG A 87 13.69 -8.68 3.68
C ARG A 87 13.32 -10.01 4.33
N GLU A 88 13.01 -9.97 5.61
CA GLU A 88 12.58 -11.13 6.39
C GLU A 88 11.17 -10.91 6.96
N PRO A 89 10.40 -11.98 7.19
CA PRO A 89 9.14 -11.88 7.91
C PRO A 89 9.35 -11.29 9.31
N LEU A 90 8.32 -10.63 9.85
CA LEU A 90 8.31 -10.27 11.27
C LEU A 90 8.30 -11.55 12.14
N PRO A 91 8.98 -11.53 13.30
CA PRO A 91 8.91 -12.62 14.28
C PRO A 91 7.50 -12.91 14.79
#